data_AF-A0A5C0SKR0-F1
#
_entry.id   AF-A0A5C0SKR0-F1
#
_cell.length_a   1.000
_cell.length_b   1.000
_cell.length_c   1.000
_cell.angle_alpha   90.00
_cell.angle_beta   90.00
_cell.angle_gamma   90.00
#
_symmetry.space_group_name_H-M   'P 1'
#
loop_
_entity.id
_entity.type
_entity.pdbx_description
1 polymer ?
#
loop_
_entity_poly.entity_id
_entity_poly.type
_entity_poly.pdbx_seq_one_letter_code
_entity_poly.pdbx_strand_id
1 'polypeptide(L)'
;MNKALVIMAVITVALVAYAFHTAQIPPASIEYKEVFYIDNQSVTFVTKDGVGLFTMRIEPHVDSFELKIAFPKGTSYLVRYGDMSYRGSDEFRIQVEKEGLPGEVYVQFQLPPELTKEIVYQKGQAEILITGDKIPMWHAEDVIYIKYRKESKS
;
A
#
# COMPACT_ATOMS: atom_id res chain seq x y z
N MET A 1 -30.32 -17.98 34.58
CA MET A 1 -28.99 -17.50 34.16
C MET A 1 -28.68 -16.23 34.94
N ASN A 2 -27.51 -16.13 35.59
CA ASN A 2 -27.17 -14.98 36.45
C ASN A 2 -26.97 -13.72 35.59
N LYS A 3 -27.65 -12.61 35.92
CA LYS A 3 -27.55 -11.33 35.18
C LYS A 3 -26.10 -10.83 35.08
N ALA A 4 -25.30 -11.04 36.12
CA ALA A 4 -23.87 -10.67 36.12
C ALA A 4 -23.06 -11.46 35.07
N LEU A 5 -23.37 -12.74 34.87
CA LEU A 5 -22.70 -13.59 33.88
C LEU A 5 -23.03 -13.15 32.44
N VAL A 6 -24.28 -12.74 32.20
CA VAL A 6 -24.73 -12.20 30.90
C VAL A 6 -24.02 -10.87 30.61
N ILE A 7 -23.97 -9.97 31.60
CA ILE A 7 -23.30 -8.67 31.44
C ILE A 7 -21.81 -8.86 31.14
N MET A 8 -21.12 -9.75 31.86
CA MET A 8 -19.72 -10.06 31.56
C MET A 8 -19.55 -10.66 30.16
N ALA A 9 -20.42 -11.58 29.75
CA ALA A 9 -20.34 -12.16 28.40
C ALA A 9 -20.49 -11.09 27.31
N VAL A 10 -21.43 -10.15 27.46
CA VAL A 10 -21.61 -9.03 26.52
C VAL A 10 -20.39 -8.12 26.49
N ILE A 11 -19.82 -7.76 27.64
CA ILE A 11 -18.61 -6.93 27.73
C ILE A 11 -17.43 -7.64 27.05
N THR A 12 -17.23 -8.94 27.32
CA THR A 12 -16.15 -9.72 26.71
C THR A 12 -16.29 -9.78 25.19
N VAL A 13 -17.49 -10.05 24.66
CA VAL A 13 -17.73 -10.05 23.21
C VAL A 13 -17.47 -8.67 22.61
N ALA A 14 -17.88 -7.59 23.28
CA ALA A 14 -17.62 -6.22 22.82
C ALA A 14 -16.13 -5.89 22.80
N LEU A 15 -15.37 -6.29 23.84
CA LEU A 15 -13.92 -6.08 23.90
C LEU A 15 -13.18 -6.90 22.83
N VAL A 16 -13.59 -8.14 22.59
CA VAL A 16 -13.02 -8.99 21.52
C VAL A 16 -13.32 -8.41 20.14
N ALA A 17 -14.54 -7.96 19.89
CA ALA A 17 -14.90 -7.30 18.63
C ALA A 17 -14.11 -6.00 18.42
N TYR A 18 -13.96 -5.19 19.47
CA TYR A 18 -13.14 -3.98 19.43
C TYR A 18 -11.67 -4.30 19.13
N ALA A 19 -11.10 -5.30 19.82
CA ALA A 19 -9.73 -5.73 19.58
C ALA A 19 -9.52 -6.18 18.13
N PHE A 20 -10.43 -6.97 17.56
CA PHE A 20 -10.38 -7.37 16.15
C PHE A 20 -10.45 -6.18 15.19
N HIS A 21 -11.22 -5.13 15.51
CA HIS A 21 -11.27 -3.92 14.69
C HIS A 21 -10.01 -3.05 14.78
N THR A 22 -9.30 -3.07 15.91
CA THR A 22 -8.11 -2.24 16.12
C THR A 22 -6.79 -2.93 15.79
N ALA A 23 -6.80 -4.25 15.62
CA ALA A 23 -5.59 -5.01 15.38
C ALA A 23 -5.13 -4.84 13.92
N GLN A 24 -3.97 -4.22 13.72
CA GLN A 24 -3.28 -4.20 12.42
C GLN A 24 -2.54 -5.53 12.24
N ILE A 25 -3.26 -6.55 11.79
CA ILE A 25 -2.69 -7.86 11.52
C ILE A 25 -2.46 -7.96 10.02
N PRO A 26 -1.21 -7.86 9.54
CA PRO A 26 -0.93 -7.84 8.11
C PRO A 26 -1.33 -9.16 7.46
N PRO A 27 -2.15 -9.16 6.39
CA PRO A 27 -2.46 -10.38 5.64
C PRO A 27 -1.25 -10.92 4.86
N ALA A 28 -0.24 -10.09 4.61
CA ALA A 28 0.99 -10.44 3.91
C ALA A 28 2.16 -9.59 4.41
N SER A 29 3.38 -10.11 4.28
CA SER A 29 4.59 -9.30 4.30
C SER A 29 4.82 -8.74 2.90
N ILE A 30 5.10 -7.44 2.79
CA ILE A 30 5.42 -6.80 1.51
C ILE A 30 6.85 -6.24 1.58
N GLU A 31 7.71 -6.74 0.72
CA GLU A 31 9.06 -6.21 0.54
C GLU A 31 9.10 -5.30 -0.69
N TYR A 32 9.73 -4.14 -0.55
CA TYR A 32 9.81 -3.15 -1.61
C TYR A 32 11.22 -3.08 -2.21
N LYS A 33 11.30 -3.00 -3.53
CA LYS A 33 12.50 -2.57 -4.27
C LYS A 33 12.25 -1.20 -4.88
N GLU A 34 13.34 -0.44 -5.07
CA GLU A 34 13.30 0.97 -5.50
C GLU A 34 12.51 1.90 -4.54
N VAL A 35 12.25 1.44 -3.32
CA VAL A 35 11.77 2.21 -2.18
C VAL A 35 12.88 2.24 -1.13
N PHE A 36 13.24 3.44 -0.70
CA PHE A 36 14.37 3.71 0.18
C PHE A 36 13.89 4.22 1.52
N TYR A 37 14.52 3.77 2.60
CA TYR A 37 14.22 4.28 3.93
C TYR A 37 15.08 5.52 4.23
N ILE A 38 14.46 6.70 4.26
CA ILE A 38 15.12 7.99 4.45
C ILE A 38 14.32 8.80 5.47
N ASP A 39 14.99 9.32 6.51
CA ASP A 39 14.36 10.14 7.56
C ASP A 39 13.11 9.48 8.18
N ASN A 40 13.20 8.19 8.47
CA ASN A 40 12.12 7.34 8.98
C ASN A 40 10.89 7.20 8.04
N GLN A 41 11.06 7.46 6.75
CA GLN A 41 10.02 7.34 5.74
C GLN A 41 10.44 6.36 4.64
N SER A 42 9.49 5.55 4.17
CA SER A 42 9.62 4.81 2.92
C SER A 42 9.43 5.77 1.76
N VAL A 43 10.43 5.89 0.90
CA VAL A 43 10.48 6.89 -0.18
C VAL A 43 10.72 6.22 -1.52
N THR A 44 9.85 6.48 -2.50
CA THR A 44 10.15 6.24 -3.92
C THR A 44 10.51 7.55 -4.60
N PHE A 45 11.36 7.45 -5.63
CA PHE A 45 11.81 8.61 -6.38
C PHE A 45 11.14 8.71 -7.74
N VAL A 46 10.80 9.94 -8.13
CA VAL A 46 10.35 10.25 -9.49
C VAL A 46 11.42 10.96 -10.29
N THR A 47 11.35 10.81 -11.61
CA THR A 47 12.11 11.58 -12.58
C THR A 47 11.56 13.01 -12.71
N LYS A 48 12.26 13.88 -13.47
CA LYS A 48 11.83 15.28 -13.69
C LYS A 48 10.49 15.41 -14.41
N ASP A 49 10.13 14.41 -15.21
CA ASP A 49 8.87 14.27 -15.93
C ASP A 49 7.78 13.59 -15.07
N GLY A 50 8.07 13.20 -13.82
CA GLY A 50 7.08 12.67 -12.88
C GLY A 50 6.80 11.18 -13.02
N VAL A 51 7.68 10.45 -13.71
CA VAL A 51 7.63 8.99 -13.78
C VAL A 51 8.27 8.42 -12.54
N GLY A 52 7.58 7.48 -11.89
CA GLY A 52 8.11 6.70 -10.78
C GLY A 52 7.93 5.21 -11.01
N LEU A 53 8.72 4.45 -10.28
CA LEU A 53 8.74 3.01 -10.34
C LEU A 53 9.08 2.43 -8.97
N PHE A 54 8.37 1.37 -8.59
CA PHE A 54 8.81 0.45 -7.56
C PHE A 54 8.33 -0.97 -7.85
N THR A 55 8.97 -1.92 -7.18
CA THR A 55 8.60 -3.33 -7.23
C THR A 55 8.20 -3.81 -5.85
N MET A 56 7.20 -4.68 -5.77
CA MET A 56 6.77 -5.32 -4.55
C MET A 56 6.96 -6.83 -4.65
N ARG A 57 7.42 -7.45 -3.58
CA ARG A 57 7.37 -8.90 -3.38
C ARG A 57 6.41 -9.17 -2.22
N ILE A 58 5.39 -9.98 -2.49
CA ILE A 58 4.28 -10.22 -1.57
C ILE A 58 4.40 -11.64 -1.03
N GLU A 59 4.42 -11.79 0.28
CA GLU A 59 4.45 -13.08 0.98
C GLU A 59 3.22 -13.20 1.91
N PRO A 60 2.12 -13.82 1.45
CA PRO A 60 0.87 -13.89 2.19
C PRO A 60 0.91 -14.85 3.39
N HIS A 61 0.36 -14.37 4.51
CA HIS A 61 0.10 -15.14 5.73
C HIS A 61 -1.27 -15.83 5.68
N VAL A 62 -2.17 -15.32 4.83
CA VAL A 62 -3.52 -15.84 4.61
C VAL A 62 -3.70 -16.36 3.18
N ASP A 63 -4.72 -17.19 2.97
CA ASP A 63 -4.99 -17.81 1.66
C ASP A 63 -5.31 -16.79 0.57
N SER A 64 -5.90 -15.66 0.95
CA SER A 64 -6.32 -14.62 0.03
C SER A 64 -6.49 -13.29 0.74
N PHE A 65 -6.38 -12.15 0.06
CA PHE A 65 -6.71 -10.82 0.58
C PHE A 65 -6.86 -9.80 -0.57
N GLU A 66 -7.51 -8.66 -0.32
CA GLU A 66 -7.54 -7.56 -1.28
C GLU A 66 -6.27 -6.71 -1.11
N LEU A 67 -5.50 -6.57 -2.19
CA LEU A 67 -4.41 -5.59 -2.27
C LEU A 67 -4.94 -4.36 -2.99
N LYS A 68 -4.79 -3.21 -2.34
CA LYS A 68 -5.11 -1.90 -2.90
C LYS A 68 -3.86 -1.01 -2.92
N ILE A 69 -3.68 -0.28 -4.01
CA ILE A 69 -2.66 0.76 -4.16
C ILE A 69 -3.38 2.06 -4.53
N ALA A 70 -3.40 3.03 -3.63
CA ALA A 70 -3.93 4.36 -3.87
C ALA A 70 -2.79 5.32 -4.20
N PHE A 71 -2.87 5.94 -5.37
CA PHE A 71 -1.94 6.94 -5.87
C PHE A 71 -2.49 8.36 -5.63
N PRO A 72 -1.63 9.40 -5.73
CA PRO A 72 -2.10 10.78 -5.75
C PRO A 72 -3.10 11.00 -6.89
N LYS A 73 -4.10 11.85 -6.65
CA LYS A 73 -5.16 12.13 -7.64
C LYS A 73 -4.59 12.58 -8.99
N GLY A 74 -5.13 12.04 -10.07
CA GLY A 74 -4.69 12.27 -11.45
C GLY A 74 -3.46 11.47 -11.86
N THR A 75 -2.93 10.61 -11.00
CA THR A 75 -1.80 9.73 -11.32
C THR A 75 -2.29 8.57 -12.16
N SER A 76 -1.63 8.33 -13.30
CA SER A 76 -1.85 7.13 -14.11
C SER A 76 -0.86 6.04 -13.71
N TYR A 77 -1.27 4.78 -13.77
CA TYR A 77 -0.44 3.65 -13.37
C TYR A 77 -0.45 2.53 -14.40
N LEU A 78 0.60 1.71 -14.34
CA LEU A 78 0.72 0.39 -14.92
C LEU A 78 1.22 -0.56 -13.82
N VAL A 79 0.36 -1.50 -13.41
CA VAL A 79 0.72 -2.57 -12.48
C VAL A 79 0.84 -3.88 -13.26
N ARG A 80 2.00 -4.52 -13.20
CA ARG A 80 2.19 -5.88 -13.73
C ARG A 80 2.16 -6.87 -12.57
N TYR A 81 1.22 -7.81 -12.64
CA TYR A 81 1.03 -8.87 -11.67
C TYR A 81 1.12 -10.20 -12.42
N GLY A 82 2.31 -10.80 -12.41
CA GLY A 82 2.62 -11.96 -13.25
C GLY A 82 2.53 -11.61 -14.74
N ASP A 83 1.78 -12.40 -15.49
CA ASP A 83 1.55 -12.16 -16.93
C ASP A 83 0.47 -11.10 -17.21
N MET A 84 -0.23 -10.63 -16.17
CA MET A 84 -1.31 -9.65 -16.31
C MET A 84 -0.76 -8.22 -16.17
N SER A 85 -1.27 -7.32 -17.01
CA SER A 85 -0.94 -5.89 -16.98
C SER A 85 -2.20 -5.06 -16.81
N TYR A 86 -2.27 -4.31 -15.71
CA TYR A 86 -3.38 -3.44 -15.34
C TYR A 86 -3.00 -1.99 -15.54
N ARG A 87 -3.84 -1.23 -16.24
CA ARG A 87 -3.68 0.21 -16.44
C ARG A 87 -4.89 0.93 -15.88
N GLY A 88 -4.68 2.06 -15.26
CA GLY A 88 -5.75 2.88 -14.70
C GLY A 88 -5.22 4.20 -14.14
N SER A 89 -6.03 4.82 -13.31
CA SER A 89 -5.69 6.04 -12.58
C SER A 89 -6.18 5.98 -11.15
N ASP A 90 -5.53 6.73 -10.28
CA ASP A 90 -5.86 6.94 -8.85
C ASP A 90 -5.77 5.71 -7.96
N GLU A 91 -6.37 4.58 -8.33
CA GLU A 91 -6.48 3.42 -7.46
C GLU A 91 -6.42 2.11 -8.25
N PHE A 92 -5.54 1.21 -7.81
CA PHE A 92 -5.49 -0.17 -8.26
C PHE A 92 -6.02 -1.09 -7.15
N ARG A 93 -6.79 -2.11 -7.53
CA ARG A 93 -7.24 -3.18 -6.62
C ARG A 93 -7.13 -4.54 -7.30
N ILE A 94 -6.71 -5.54 -6.54
CA ILE A 94 -6.70 -6.93 -6.97
C ILE A 94 -6.91 -7.86 -5.79
N GLN A 95 -7.59 -8.98 -6.04
CA GLN A 95 -7.64 -10.10 -5.13
C GLN A 95 -6.36 -10.92 -5.27
N VAL A 96 -5.54 -10.94 -4.22
CA VAL A 96 -4.31 -11.73 -4.15
C VAL A 96 -4.65 -13.10 -3.58
N GLU A 97 -4.27 -14.16 -4.28
CA GLU A 97 -4.47 -15.55 -3.88
C GLU A 97 -3.10 -16.21 -3.65
N LYS A 98 -2.92 -16.91 -2.52
CA LYS A 98 -1.64 -17.46 -2.08
C LYS A 98 -1.01 -18.43 -3.10
N GLU A 99 -1.83 -19.20 -3.81
CA GLU A 99 -1.39 -20.20 -4.78
C GLU A 99 -1.07 -19.61 -6.17
N GLY A 100 -1.41 -18.35 -6.41
CA GLY A 100 -1.28 -17.67 -7.71
C GLY A 100 -0.40 -16.42 -7.68
N LEU A 101 0.49 -16.31 -6.71
CA LEU A 101 1.36 -15.15 -6.55
C LEU A 101 2.42 -15.09 -7.65
N PRO A 102 2.57 -13.95 -8.34
CA PRO A 102 3.77 -13.70 -9.11
C PRO A 102 4.94 -13.47 -8.16
N GLY A 103 6.15 -13.79 -8.60
CA GLY A 103 7.35 -13.54 -7.80
C GLY A 103 7.56 -12.05 -7.48
N GLU A 104 7.17 -11.17 -8.39
CA GLU A 104 7.26 -9.72 -8.24
C GLU A 104 6.06 -9.01 -8.87
N VAL A 105 5.62 -7.93 -8.25
CA VAL A 105 4.60 -7.00 -8.74
C VAL A 105 5.28 -5.69 -9.09
N TYR A 106 5.27 -5.34 -10.37
CA TYR A 106 5.92 -4.13 -10.88
C TYR A 106 4.92 -2.99 -10.96
N VAL A 107 5.23 -1.85 -10.35
CA VAL A 107 4.33 -0.68 -10.28
C VAL A 107 5.02 0.53 -10.90
N GLN A 108 4.64 0.87 -12.12
CA GLN A 108 5.02 2.12 -12.75
C GLN A 108 3.88 3.12 -12.63
N PHE A 109 4.20 4.38 -12.34
CA PHE A 109 3.22 5.44 -12.28
C PHE A 109 3.74 6.74 -12.90
N GLN A 110 2.81 7.58 -13.32
CA GLN A 110 3.06 8.89 -13.90
C GLN A 110 2.17 9.90 -13.21
N LEU A 111 2.81 10.82 -12.49
CA LEU A 111 2.14 11.92 -11.80
C LEU A 111 1.56 12.94 -12.80
N PRO A 112 0.47 13.64 -12.44
CA PRO A 112 -0.05 14.72 -13.26
C PRO A 112 0.94 15.91 -13.29
N PRO A 113 0.97 16.69 -14.39
CA PRO A 113 1.97 17.75 -14.59
C PRO A 113 2.08 18.77 -13.45
N GLU A 114 0.95 19.11 -12.83
CA GLU A 114 0.87 20.06 -11.72
C GLU A 114 1.60 19.53 -10.48
N LEU A 115 1.32 18.28 -10.11
CA LEU A 115 1.94 17.62 -8.96
C LEU A 115 3.44 17.35 -9.22
N THR A 116 3.80 16.96 -10.44
CA THR A 116 5.21 16.81 -10.84
C THR A 116 5.99 18.10 -10.60
N LYS A 117 5.44 19.25 -11.01
CA LYS A 117 6.10 20.54 -10.81
C LYS A 117 6.28 20.86 -9.32
N GLU A 118 5.29 20.55 -8.51
CA GLU A 118 5.32 20.78 -7.06
C GLU A 118 6.43 19.94 -6.40
N ILE A 119 6.47 18.64 -6.67
CA ILE A 119 7.47 17.73 -6.10
C ILE A 119 8.88 18.06 -6.57
N VAL A 120 9.06 18.33 -7.87
CA VAL A 120 10.39 18.54 -8.47
C VAL A 120 10.98 19.92 -8.14
N TYR A 121 10.16 20.98 -8.18
CA TYR A 121 10.65 22.36 -8.07
C TYR A 121 10.31 23.06 -6.75
N GLN A 122 9.26 22.63 -6.06
CA GLN A 122 8.74 23.31 -4.87
C GLN A 122 8.98 22.51 -3.57
N LYS A 123 9.73 21.41 -3.63
CA LYS A 123 9.94 20.46 -2.52
C LYS A 123 8.63 19.91 -1.96
N GLY A 124 7.59 19.81 -2.78
CA GLY A 124 6.35 19.15 -2.42
C GLY A 124 6.56 17.66 -2.15
N GLN A 125 5.59 17.06 -1.47
CA GLN A 125 5.54 15.62 -1.21
C GLN A 125 4.16 15.09 -1.58
N ALA A 126 4.13 13.86 -2.07
CA ALA A 126 2.90 13.12 -2.28
C ALA A 126 3.07 11.70 -1.73
N GLU A 127 1.97 10.98 -1.56
CA GLU A 127 1.95 9.68 -0.91
C GLU A 127 1.26 8.65 -1.80
N ILE A 128 1.79 7.42 -1.76
CA ILE A 128 1.14 6.22 -2.27
C ILE A 128 0.79 5.39 -1.03
N LEU A 129 -0.48 5.02 -0.89
CA LEU A 129 -0.96 4.17 0.19
C LEU A 129 -1.16 2.75 -0.34
N ILE A 130 -0.54 1.78 0.31
CA ILE A 130 -0.68 0.36 -0.01
C ILE A 130 -1.43 -0.29 1.14
N THR A 131 -2.57 -0.89 0.83
CA THR A 131 -3.45 -1.50 1.83
C THR A 131 -3.64 -2.98 1.50
N GLY A 132 -3.52 -3.83 2.50
CA GLY A 132 -3.88 -5.24 2.43
C GLY A 132 -5.03 -5.54 3.38
N ASP A 133 -6.16 -6.01 2.86
CA ASP A 133 -7.39 -6.22 3.64
C ASP A 133 -7.97 -7.64 3.49
N LYS A 134 -8.34 -8.25 4.61
CA LYS A 134 -9.24 -9.41 4.67
C LYS A 134 -10.06 -9.43 5.95
N ILE A 135 -11.37 -9.42 5.78
CA ILE A 135 -12.35 -9.57 6.86
C ILE A 135 -12.11 -10.91 7.59
N PRO A 136 -12.21 -10.97 8.93
CA PRO A 136 -12.69 -9.90 9.82
C PRO A 136 -11.60 -9.03 10.47
N MET A 137 -10.33 -9.41 10.39
CA MET A 137 -9.28 -8.88 11.26
C MET A 137 -7.95 -8.58 10.57
N TRP A 138 -7.80 -8.93 9.30
CA TRP A 138 -6.54 -8.74 8.58
C TRP A 138 -6.56 -7.38 7.90
N HIS A 139 -5.67 -6.50 8.33
CA HIS A 139 -5.55 -5.15 7.81
C HIS A 139 -4.12 -4.66 8.03
N ALA A 140 -3.51 -4.12 6.98
CA ALA A 140 -2.25 -3.39 7.05
C ALA A 140 -2.23 -2.25 6.04
N GLU A 141 -1.54 -1.17 6.41
CA GLU A 141 -1.34 0.03 5.60
C GLU A 141 0.13 0.43 5.60
N ASP A 142 0.71 0.55 4.41
CA ASP A 142 2.04 1.08 4.18
C ASP A 142 1.96 2.40 3.40
N VAL A 143 2.71 3.40 3.84
CA VAL A 143 2.81 4.70 3.15
C VAL A 143 4.17 4.83 2.47
N ILE A 144 4.15 5.05 1.15
CA ILE A 144 5.35 5.37 0.37
C ILE A 144 5.28 6.83 -0.06
N TYR A 145 6.25 7.62 0.40
CA TYR A 145 6.42 9.02 0.03
C TYR A 145 7.08 9.15 -1.34
N ILE A 146 6.56 10.04 -2.16
CA ILE A 146 7.11 10.36 -3.46
C ILE A 146 7.98 11.61 -3.33
N LYS A 147 9.26 11.48 -3.64
CA LYS A 147 10.22 12.59 -3.64
C LYS A 147 10.95 12.70 -4.96
N TYR A 148 11.50 13.88 -5.25
CA TYR A 148 12.45 14.05 -6.34
C TYR A 148 13.87 13.95 -5.81
N ARG A 149 14.68 12.99 -6.30
CA ARG A 149 16.12 12.98 -6.02
C ARG A 149 16.83 13.80 -7.07
N LYS A 150 17.36 14.96 -6.66
CA LYS A 150 18.26 15.73 -7.52
C LYS A 150 19.53 14.90 -7.72
N GLU A 151 19.82 14.50 -8.96
CA GLU A 151 21.11 13.87 -9.28
C GLU A 151 22.24 14.81 -8.82
N SER A 152 23.03 14.37 -7.84
CA SER A 152 24.33 14.99 -7.63
C SER A 152 25.20 14.52 -8.78
N LYS A 153 25.60 15.45 -9.67
CA LYS A 153 26.72 15.20 -10.57
C LYS A 153 27.91 14.81 -9.70
N SER A 154 28.32 13.54 -9.79
CA SER A 154 29.63 13.11 -9.31
C SER A 154 30.72 13.62 -10.25
#